data_AF-A0A0H3CFA1-F1
#
_entry.id   AF-A0A0H3CFA1-F1
#
_cell.length_a   1.000
_cell.length_b   1.000
_cell.length_c   1.000
_cell.angle_alpha   90.00
_cell.angle_beta   90.00
_cell.angle_gamma   90.00
#
_symmetry.space_group_name_H-M   'P 1'
#
loop_
_entity.id
_entity.type
_entity.pdbx_description
1 polymer ?
#
loop_
_entity_poly.entity_id
_entity_poly.type
_entity_poly.pdbx_seq_one_letter_code
_entity_poly.pdbx_strand_id
1 'polypeptide(L)'
;MDLASLRAQQIELASSVIREDRLDKDPPQYIGGADVGFEQGGEVTRAAMVLLKYPSLELVEYKVARIATTMPYIPGFLSFREYPALLAAWEQLSQKPDLLFVDGHGISHPRRLGVASHFGLLVDVPTIGVAKKRLCGAFEPLSAEPGALAPLIDKGEQLAWVWRSKARCNPLFIATGHRVSMDSALAWVQRCMKGYRLPEPTRWADAVASARPAFVRWQEIQ
;
A
#
# COMPACT_ATOMS: atom_id res chain seq x y z
N MET A 1 -19.55 19.21 0.57
CA MET A 1 -19.26 17.87 0.01
C MET A 1 -20.41 16.96 0.39
N ASP A 2 -21.10 16.37 -0.58
CA ASP A 2 -22.22 15.46 -0.32
C ASP A 2 -21.71 14.03 -0.05
N LEU A 3 -22.05 13.48 1.10
CA LEU A 3 -21.62 12.13 1.52
C LEU A 3 -22.27 11.03 0.68
N ALA A 4 -23.48 11.27 0.17
CA ALA A 4 -24.15 10.31 -0.70
C ALA A 4 -23.40 10.18 -2.03
N SER A 5 -23.06 11.32 -2.65
CA SER A 5 -22.23 11.39 -3.86
C SER A 5 -20.86 10.72 -3.67
N LEU A 6 -20.13 11.02 -2.60
CA LEU A 6 -18.85 10.36 -2.31
C LEU A 6 -18.98 8.84 -2.15
N ARG A 7 -20.05 8.39 -1.50
CA ARG A 7 -20.30 6.96 -1.31
C ARG A 7 -20.58 6.27 -2.64
N ALA A 8 -21.37 6.91 -3.52
CA ALA A 8 -21.65 6.40 -4.85
C ALA A 8 -20.35 6.27 -5.66
N GLN A 9 -19.53 7.33 -5.67
CA GLN A 9 -18.22 7.32 -6.32
C GLN A 9 -17.31 6.21 -5.78
N GLN A 10 -17.28 6.01 -4.45
CA GLN A 10 -16.47 4.94 -3.86
C GLN A 10 -16.93 3.55 -4.31
N ILE A 11 -18.23 3.32 -4.48
CA ILE A 11 -18.78 2.04 -4.95
C ILE A 11 -18.44 1.82 -6.43
N GLU A 12 -18.60 2.85 -7.27
CA GLU A 12 -18.27 2.81 -8.69
C GLU A 12 -16.77 2.54 -8.94
N LEU A 13 -15.91 3.24 -8.21
CA LEU A 13 -14.46 3.00 -8.27
C LEU A 13 -14.13 1.58 -7.78
N ALA A 14 -14.78 1.10 -6.71
CA ALA A 14 -14.56 -0.25 -6.20
C ALA A 14 -14.90 -1.34 -7.23
N SER A 15 -15.97 -1.15 -8.03
CA SER A 15 -16.33 -2.08 -9.10
C SER A 15 -15.36 -2.05 -10.29
N SER A 16 -14.60 -0.96 -10.43
CA SER A 16 -13.62 -0.77 -11.50
C SER A 16 -12.24 -1.35 -11.18
N VAL A 17 -12.03 -1.82 -9.94
CA VAL A 17 -10.77 -2.47 -9.53
C VAL A 17 -10.62 -3.82 -10.22
N ILE A 18 -9.62 -3.94 -11.10
CA ILE A 18 -9.21 -5.21 -11.69
C ILE A 18 -8.49 -6.05 -10.64
N ARG A 19 -8.93 -7.29 -10.44
CA ARG A 19 -8.41 -8.23 -9.42
C ARG A 19 -7.66 -9.43 -10.01
N GLU A 20 -7.38 -9.35 -11.30
CA GLU A 20 -6.59 -10.32 -12.06
C GLU A 20 -5.20 -9.73 -12.32
N ASP A 21 -4.22 -10.59 -12.58
CA ASP A 21 -2.88 -10.16 -12.94
C ASP A 21 -2.87 -9.51 -14.32
N ARG A 22 -2.51 -8.22 -14.35
CA ARG A 22 -2.30 -7.44 -15.58
C ARG A 22 -1.09 -6.53 -15.40
N LEU A 23 0.07 -7.13 -15.14
CA LEU A 23 1.34 -6.40 -15.06
C LEU A 23 1.81 -6.05 -16.47
N ASP A 24 2.29 -4.82 -16.65
CA ASP A 24 2.86 -4.38 -17.93
C ASP A 24 4.25 -5.00 -18.19
N LYS A 25 4.97 -5.31 -17.11
CA LYS A 25 6.27 -6.00 -17.14
C LYS A 25 6.32 -7.07 -16.05
N ASP A 26 6.70 -8.28 -16.44
CA ASP A 26 6.91 -9.40 -15.51
C ASP A 26 8.22 -10.14 -15.88
N PRO A 27 9.29 -10.06 -15.06
CA PRO A 27 9.34 -9.33 -13.78
C PRO A 27 9.33 -7.80 -13.97
N PRO A 28 8.85 -7.04 -12.97
CA PRO A 28 8.97 -5.59 -12.95
C PRO A 28 10.46 -5.20 -12.90
N GLN A 29 10.82 -4.11 -13.55
CA GLN A 29 12.17 -3.53 -13.48
C GLN A 29 12.28 -2.62 -12.25
N TYR A 30 11.21 -1.87 -11.97
CA TYR A 30 11.13 -0.98 -10.82
C TYR A 30 9.92 -1.30 -9.95
N ILE A 31 10.18 -1.46 -8.66
CA ILE A 31 9.14 -1.66 -7.65
C ILE A 31 9.01 -0.39 -6.81
N GLY A 32 7.80 0.10 -6.68
CA GLY A 32 7.46 1.25 -5.88
C GLY A 32 7.05 0.87 -4.47
N GLY A 33 7.36 1.72 -3.49
CA GLY A 33 6.77 1.70 -2.16
C GLY A 33 6.11 3.04 -1.87
N ALA A 34 4.95 3.04 -1.22
CA ALA A 34 4.29 4.26 -0.78
C ALA A 34 3.81 4.15 0.66
N ASP A 35 3.93 5.25 1.39
CA ASP A 35 3.39 5.44 2.74
C ASP A 35 2.73 6.81 2.80
N VAL A 36 1.58 6.89 3.46
CA VAL A 36 0.78 8.11 3.57
C VAL A 36 0.31 8.28 5.00
N GLY A 37 0.39 9.50 5.48
CA GLY A 37 -0.01 9.83 6.84
C GLY A 37 -0.29 11.31 6.99
N PHE A 38 -0.56 11.70 8.22
CA PHE A 38 -0.94 13.06 8.56
C PHE A 38 0.07 13.66 9.55
N GLU A 39 0.39 14.93 9.35
CA GLU A 39 1.21 15.77 10.22
C GLU A 39 0.35 16.90 10.79
N GLN A 40 0.87 17.63 11.79
CA GLN A 40 0.23 18.84 12.33
C GLN A 40 -1.24 18.63 12.72
N GLY A 41 -1.53 17.56 13.47
CA GLY A 41 -2.89 17.26 13.93
C GLY A 41 -3.89 16.91 12.82
N GLY A 42 -3.45 16.67 11.58
CA GLY A 42 -4.33 16.38 10.44
C GLY A 42 -4.37 17.47 9.39
N GLU A 43 -3.75 18.63 9.62
CA GLU A 43 -3.75 19.77 8.69
C GLU A 43 -2.89 19.55 7.45
N VAL A 44 -1.86 18.71 7.56
CA VAL A 44 -0.97 18.36 6.44
C VAL A 44 -1.05 16.87 6.16
N THR A 45 -1.32 16.52 4.90
CA THR A 45 -1.19 15.14 4.42
C THR A 45 0.21 14.98 3.81
N ARG A 46 0.96 14.01 4.31
CA ARG A 46 2.29 13.65 3.82
C ARG A 46 2.22 12.32 3.12
N ALA A 47 2.78 12.24 1.91
CA ALA A 47 3.04 10.99 1.23
C ALA A 47 4.53 10.86 0.93
N ALA A 48 5.08 9.68 1.22
CA ALA A 48 6.40 9.28 0.76
C ALA A 48 6.23 8.21 -0.32
N MET A 49 7.00 8.35 -1.40
CA MET A 49 7.07 7.35 -2.46
C MET A 49 8.54 7.03 -2.73
N VAL A 50 8.84 5.75 -2.86
CA VAL A 50 10.17 5.23 -3.12
C VAL A 50 10.16 4.37 -4.36
N LEU A 51 11.27 4.36 -5.07
CA LEU A 51 11.51 3.51 -6.23
C LEU A 51 12.71 2.61 -5.94
N LEU A 52 12.50 1.30 -6.04
CA LEU A 52 13.53 0.29 -5.88
C LEU A 52 13.81 -0.40 -7.21
N LYS A 53 15.08 -0.69 -7.48
CA LYS A 53 15.44 -1.55 -8.62
C LYS A 53 15.17 -3.01 -8.27
N TYR A 54 14.50 -3.75 -9.14
CA TYR A 54 14.32 -5.20 -8.98
C TYR A 54 15.33 -5.97 -9.86
N PRO A 55 15.93 -7.08 -9.39
CA PRO A 55 15.69 -7.79 -8.12
C PRO A 55 16.56 -7.35 -6.93
N SER A 56 17.44 -6.34 -7.07
CA SER A 56 18.36 -5.96 -5.98
C SER A 56 17.64 -5.38 -4.75
N LEU A 57 16.48 -4.76 -4.96
CA LEU A 57 15.70 -3.98 -3.99
C LEU A 57 16.47 -2.77 -3.44
N GLU A 58 17.44 -2.27 -4.22
CA GLU A 58 18.18 -1.07 -3.91
C GLU A 58 17.32 0.17 -4.16
N LEU A 59 17.31 1.09 -3.20
CA LEU A 59 16.64 2.38 -3.32
C LEU A 59 17.37 3.22 -4.37
N VAL A 60 16.65 3.64 -5.41
CA VAL A 60 17.19 4.47 -6.51
C VAL A 60 16.60 5.88 -6.53
N GLU A 61 15.37 6.06 -6.04
CA GLU A 61 14.73 7.37 -5.97
C GLU A 61 13.74 7.39 -4.79
N TYR A 62 13.56 8.57 -4.18
CA TYR A 62 12.46 8.83 -3.27
C TYR A 62 11.91 10.25 -3.48
N LYS A 63 10.62 10.43 -3.20
CA LYS A 63 9.94 11.73 -3.16
C LYS A 63 9.03 11.81 -1.94
N VAL A 64 8.96 13.00 -1.36
CA VAL A 64 8.04 13.30 -0.25
C VAL A 64 7.21 14.51 -0.63
N ALA A 65 5.91 14.33 -0.73
CA ALA A 65 4.96 15.42 -0.89
C ALA A 65 4.32 15.77 0.46
N ARG A 66 4.16 17.07 0.70
CA ARG A 66 3.35 17.62 1.80
C ARG A 66 2.36 18.60 1.20
N ILE A 67 1.09 18.35 1.42
CA ILE A 67 0.01 19.21 0.95
C ILE A 67 -0.96 19.50 2.09
N ALA A 68 -1.66 20.63 1.99
CA ALA A 68 -2.75 20.93 2.91
C ALA A 68 -3.85 19.87 2.80
N THR A 69 -4.33 19.35 3.93
CA THR A 69 -5.44 18.40 3.99
C THR A 69 -6.74 19.16 3.76
N THR A 70 -7.36 18.96 2.60
CA THR A 70 -8.59 19.70 2.22
C THR A 70 -9.88 19.00 2.63
N MET A 71 -9.81 17.74 3.06
CA MET A 71 -10.95 16.90 3.40
C MET A 71 -10.98 16.56 4.91
N PRO A 72 -12.08 16.81 5.64
CA PRO A 72 -12.20 16.40 7.05
C PRO A 72 -12.14 14.87 7.21
N TYR A 73 -11.85 14.43 8.44
CA TYR A 73 -11.85 12.99 8.75
C TYR A 73 -13.28 12.43 8.73
N ILE A 74 -13.55 11.53 7.78
CA ILE A 74 -14.82 10.81 7.68
C ILE A 74 -14.54 9.31 7.64
N PRO A 75 -15.00 8.54 8.63
CA PRO A 75 -14.81 7.09 8.66
C PRO A 75 -15.24 6.40 7.36
N GLY A 76 -14.34 5.60 6.78
CA GLY A 76 -14.56 4.88 5.52
C GLY A 76 -14.25 5.67 4.24
N PHE A 77 -13.84 6.94 4.34
CA PHE A 77 -13.40 7.78 3.20
C PHE A 77 -11.95 8.24 3.34
N LEU A 78 -11.15 7.54 4.15
CA LEU A 78 -9.77 7.91 4.43
C LEU A 78 -8.93 8.03 3.15
N SER A 79 -9.12 7.12 2.19
CA SER A 79 -8.39 7.15 0.91
C SER A 79 -8.59 8.46 0.14
N PHE A 80 -9.76 9.11 0.24
CA PHE A 80 -10.04 10.41 -0.39
C PHE A 80 -9.23 11.56 0.22
N ARG A 81 -8.81 11.41 1.48
CA ARG A 81 -7.92 12.35 2.16
C ARG A 81 -6.45 12.11 1.78
N GLU A 82 -6.10 10.86 1.55
CA GLU A 82 -4.72 10.40 1.37
C GLU A 82 -4.23 10.48 -0.08
N TYR A 83 -5.07 10.10 -1.06
CA TYR A 83 -4.64 10.00 -2.45
C TYR A 83 -4.10 11.31 -3.04
N PRO A 84 -4.57 12.52 -2.69
CA PRO A 84 -4.04 13.75 -3.27
C PRO A 84 -2.55 13.94 -2.97
N ALA A 85 -2.09 13.55 -1.77
CA ALA A 85 -0.67 13.59 -1.41
C ALA A 85 0.12 12.52 -2.16
N LEU A 86 -0.44 11.32 -2.30
CA LEU A 86 0.17 10.24 -3.10
C LEU A 86 0.34 10.67 -4.56
N LEU A 87 -0.66 11.33 -5.15
CA LEU A 87 -0.58 11.87 -6.50
C LEU A 87 0.49 12.96 -6.60
N ALA A 88 0.57 13.87 -5.63
CA ALA A 88 1.63 14.88 -5.60
C ALA A 88 3.04 14.28 -5.49
N ALA A 89 3.21 13.17 -4.75
CA ALA A 89 4.49 12.45 -4.69
C ALA A 89 4.77 11.66 -5.98
N TRP A 90 3.73 11.06 -6.57
CA TRP A 90 3.78 10.36 -7.85
C TRP A 90 4.30 11.25 -8.95
N GLU A 91 3.74 12.46 -9.11
CA GLU A 91 4.15 13.41 -10.16
C GLU A 91 5.61 13.86 -10.05
N GLN A 92 6.20 13.81 -8.85
CA GLN A 92 7.60 14.18 -8.65
C GLN A 92 8.58 13.08 -9.02
N LEU A 93 8.14 11.82 -9.16
CA LEU A 93 9.01 10.71 -9.55
C LEU A 93 9.49 10.89 -10.99
N SER A 94 10.80 10.76 -11.20
CA SER A 94 11.41 10.79 -12.53
C SER A 94 11.05 9.57 -13.37
N GLN A 95 10.79 8.43 -12.71
CA GLN A 95 10.37 7.18 -13.32
C GLN A 95 9.24 6.55 -12.52
N LYS A 96 8.24 5.98 -13.21
CA LYS A 96 7.11 5.32 -12.55
C LYS A 96 7.42 3.84 -12.28
N PRO A 97 7.04 3.28 -11.12
CA PRO A 97 7.19 1.87 -10.83
C PRO A 97 6.28 1.01 -11.73
N ASP A 98 6.74 -0.18 -12.08
CA ASP A 98 5.95 -1.19 -12.80
C ASP A 98 4.97 -1.93 -11.86
N LEU A 99 5.26 -1.94 -10.55
CA LEU A 99 4.44 -2.51 -9.49
C LEU A 99 4.61 -1.69 -8.20
N LEU A 100 3.52 -1.23 -7.60
CA LEU A 100 3.54 -0.36 -6.42
C LEU A 100 2.94 -1.03 -5.17
N PHE A 101 3.68 -1.01 -4.08
CA PHE A 101 3.25 -1.49 -2.78
C PHE A 101 2.88 -0.31 -1.90
N VAL A 102 1.66 -0.30 -1.36
CA VAL A 102 1.16 0.79 -0.53
C VAL A 102 1.00 0.30 0.90
N ASP A 103 1.56 1.02 1.87
CA ASP A 103 1.34 0.80 3.30
C ASP A 103 -0.08 1.22 3.68
N GLY A 104 -1.01 0.30 3.46
CA GLY A 104 -2.42 0.57 3.52
C GLY A 104 -3.24 -0.57 2.94
N HIS A 105 -4.57 -0.41 2.99
CA HIS A 105 -5.49 -1.42 2.49
C HIS A 105 -5.72 -1.30 0.98
N GLY A 106 -5.86 -2.44 0.31
CA GLY A 106 -6.46 -2.56 -1.02
C GLY A 106 -7.96 -2.89 -0.92
N ILE A 107 -8.39 -4.00 -1.52
CA ILE A 107 -9.78 -4.47 -1.44
C ILE A 107 -10.19 -4.92 -0.02
N SER A 108 -9.25 -5.05 0.92
CA SER A 108 -9.47 -5.30 2.35
C SER A 108 -10.05 -4.10 3.09
N HIS A 109 -11.14 -3.55 2.56
CA HIS A 109 -11.86 -2.38 3.03
C HIS A 109 -13.37 -2.69 3.03
N PRO A 110 -14.19 -2.11 3.94
CA PRO A 110 -15.64 -2.37 4.00
C PRO A 110 -16.40 -2.17 2.69
N ARG A 111 -15.83 -1.37 1.78
CA ARG A 111 -16.37 -1.07 0.44
C ARG A 111 -15.42 -1.46 -0.69
N ARG A 112 -14.43 -2.33 -0.41
CA ARG A 112 -13.45 -2.83 -1.38
C ARG A 112 -12.58 -1.77 -2.08
N LEU A 113 -12.57 -0.55 -1.56
CA LEU A 113 -11.75 0.56 -2.05
C LEU A 113 -10.92 1.18 -0.93
N GLY A 114 -9.85 0.48 -0.53
CA GLY A 114 -8.79 1.06 0.29
C GLY A 114 -7.87 1.97 -0.55
N VAL A 115 -6.90 2.61 0.11
CA VAL A 115 -5.99 3.57 -0.54
C VAL A 115 -5.15 2.94 -1.66
N ALA A 116 -4.71 1.68 -1.52
CA ALA A 116 -3.93 1.00 -2.56
C ALA A 116 -4.76 0.77 -3.84
N SER A 117 -6.04 0.39 -3.67
CA SER A 117 -6.98 0.21 -4.79
C SER A 117 -7.39 1.53 -5.41
N HIS A 118 -7.71 2.53 -4.58
CA HIS A 118 -8.12 3.85 -5.06
C HIS A 118 -7.00 4.51 -5.87
N PHE A 119 -5.79 4.54 -5.31
CA PHE A 119 -4.64 5.14 -5.98
C PHE A 119 -4.24 4.36 -7.23
N GLY A 120 -4.14 3.02 -7.16
CA GLY A 120 -3.76 2.20 -8.31
C GLY A 120 -4.71 2.31 -9.49
N LEU A 121 -6.02 2.42 -9.22
CA LEU A 121 -7.02 2.68 -10.26
C LEU A 121 -6.86 4.07 -10.87
N LEU A 122 -6.56 5.09 -10.05
CA LEU A 122 -6.43 6.48 -10.49
C LEU A 122 -5.22 6.69 -11.41
N VAL A 123 -4.08 6.07 -11.09
CA VAL A 123 -2.85 6.19 -11.90
C VAL A 123 -2.65 5.05 -12.90
N ASP A 124 -3.59 4.10 -12.96
CA ASP A 124 -3.56 2.89 -13.80
C ASP A 124 -2.24 2.11 -13.71
N VAL A 125 -1.85 1.75 -12.48
CA VAL A 125 -0.63 0.97 -12.21
C VAL A 125 -0.97 -0.23 -11.32
N PRO A 126 -0.34 -1.40 -11.53
CA PRO A 126 -0.48 -2.53 -10.63
C PRO A 126 -0.13 -2.15 -9.18
N THR A 127 -1.08 -2.33 -8.26
CA THR A 127 -0.90 -2.01 -6.84
C THR A 127 -1.23 -3.17 -5.91
N ILE A 128 -0.49 -3.23 -4.81
CA ILE A 128 -0.69 -4.15 -3.69
C ILE A 128 -0.85 -3.35 -2.40
N GLY A 129 -1.90 -3.64 -1.64
CA GLY A 129 -2.05 -3.12 -0.28
C GLY A 129 -1.34 -4.01 0.73
N VAL A 130 -0.45 -3.45 1.55
CA VAL A 130 0.26 -4.13 2.63
C VAL A 130 -0.03 -3.43 3.94
N ALA A 131 -1.10 -3.85 4.63
CA ALA A 131 -1.52 -3.20 5.88
C ALA A 131 -0.94 -3.86 7.14
N LYS A 132 -0.63 -3.04 8.15
CA LYS A 132 -0.07 -3.47 9.44
C LYS A 132 -1.11 -3.93 10.47
N LYS A 133 -2.39 -3.65 10.22
CA LYS A 133 -3.54 -3.92 11.11
C LYS A 133 -4.76 -4.35 10.28
N ARG A 134 -5.71 -5.03 10.91
CA ARG A 134 -7.00 -5.38 10.31
C ARG A 134 -7.93 -4.17 10.32
N LEU A 135 -8.60 -3.91 9.20
CA LEU A 135 -9.66 -2.90 9.10
C LEU A 135 -11.08 -3.51 9.14
N CYS A 136 -11.28 -4.62 8.43
CA CYS A 136 -12.55 -5.36 8.37
C CYS A 136 -12.30 -6.85 8.13
N GLY A 137 -13.37 -7.64 8.07
CA GLY A 137 -13.30 -9.10 7.94
C GLY A 137 -12.83 -9.82 9.21
N ALA A 138 -12.78 -11.14 9.14
CA ALA A 138 -12.31 -12.05 10.19
C ALA A 138 -11.34 -13.07 9.59
N PHE A 139 -10.44 -13.61 10.42
CA PHE A 139 -9.50 -14.64 10.04
C PHE A 139 -9.23 -15.52 11.25
N GLU A 140 -8.92 -16.80 11.00
CA GLU A 140 -8.53 -17.73 12.05
C GLU A 140 -7.17 -17.34 12.64
N PRO A 141 -6.95 -17.51 13.96
CA PRO A 141 -5.66 -17.23 14.58
C PRO A 141 -4.50 -17.94 13.88
N LEU A 142 -3.48 -17.17 13.54
CA LEU A 142 -2.24 -17.71 12.96
C LEU A 142 -1.36 -18.34 14.01
N SER A 143 -0.71 -19.46 13.67
CA SER A 143 0.41 -20.00 14.44
C SER A 143 1.53 -18.96 14.61
N ALA A 144 2.43 -19.15 15.57
CA ALA A 144 3.49 -18.18 15.89
C ALA A 144 4.65 -18.15 14.87
N GLU A 145 4.71 -19.15 13.99
CA GLU A 145 5.80 -19.38 13.05
C GLU A 145 5.79 -18.40 11.87
N PRO A 146 6.95 -17.87 11.43
CA PRO A 146 7.05 -17.19 10.15
C PRO A 146 6.51 -18.06 9.02
N GLY A 147 5.77 -17.46 8.10
CA GLY A 147 5.11 -18.18 7.02
C GLY A 147 3.66 -18.57 7.31
N ALA A 148 3.20 -18.53 8.57
CA ALA A 148 1.80 -18.79 8.91
C ALA A 148 0.86 -17.89 8.07
N LEU A 149 -0.17 -18.50 7.48
CA LEU A 149 -1.04 -17.88 6.50
C LEU A 149 -2.50 -18.26 6.74
N ALA A 150 -3.41 -17.29 6.64
CA ALA A 150 -4.85 -17.50 6.75
C ALA A 150 -5.59 -16.50 5.85
N PRO A 151 -6.74 -16.87 5.26
CA PRO A 151 -7.54 -15.93 4.48
C PRO A 151 -8.26 -14.95 5.41
N LEU A 152 -8.34 -13.68 5.01
CA LEU A 152 -9.21 -12.69 5.62
C LEU A 152 -10.56 -12.70 4.90
N ILE A 153 -11.62 -13.13 5.59
CA ILE A 153 -12.95 -13.28 5.02
C ILE A 153 -13.89 -12.18 5.51
N ASP A 154 -14.66 -11.58 4.60
CA ASP A 154 -15.76 -10.67 4.91
C ASP A 154 -16.97 -11.05 4.06
N LYS A 155 -18.09 -11.42 4.70
CA LYS A 155 -19.34 -11.81 4.00
C LYS A 155 -19.17 -12.93 2.95
N GLY A 156 -18.33 -13.92 3.25
CA GLY A 156 -18.05 -15.06 2.36
C GLY A 156 -17.04 -14.76 1.24
N GLU A 157 -16.53 -13.54 1.16
CA GLU A 157 -15.51 -13.13 0.18
C GLU A 157 -14.13 -13.04 0.86
N GLN A 158 -13.11 -13.59 0.23
CA GLN A 158 -11.72 -13.38 0.67
C GLN A 158 -11.25 -11.98 0.23
N LEU A 159 -10.75 -11.19 1.19
CA LEU A 159 -10.31 -9.81 0.96
C LEU A 159 -8.79 -9.64 0.98
N ALA A 160 -8.08 -10.52 1.67
CA ALA A 160 -6.64 -10.47 1.82
C ALA A 160 -6.10 -11.83 2.26
N TRP A 161 -4.80 -11.99 2.12
CA TRP A 161 -4.03 -12.92 2.91
C TRP A 161 -3.59 -12.26 4.22
N VAL A 162 -3.79 -12.95 5.34
CA VAL A 162 -3.19 -12.59 6.64
C VAL A 162 -1.93 -13.44 6.80
N TRP A 163 -0.77 -12.80 6.77
CA TRP A 163 0.51 -13.49 6.67
C TRP A 163 1.47 -13.07 7.77
N ARG A 164 2.04 -14.05 8.48
CA ARG A 164 3.11 -13.81 9.45
C ARG A 164 4.47 -13.78 8.76
N SER A 165 4.88 -12.60 8.33
CA SER A 165 6.18 -12.39 7.68
C SER A 165 7.39 -12.57 8.61
N LYS A 166 7.22 -12.39 9.93
CA LYS A 166 8.29 -12.45 10.93
C LYS A 166 7.79 -12.98 12.27
N ALA A 167 8.62 -13.80 12.92
CA ALA A 167 8.35 -14.35 14.25
C ALA A 167 8.15 -13.23 15.27
N ARG A 168 7.23 -13.44 16.23
CA ARG A 168 6.93 -12.50 17.33
C ARG A 168 6.51 -11.10 16.88
N CYS A 169 6.06 -10.97 15.63
CA CYS A 169 5.49 -9.74 15.08
C CYS A 169 4.02 -9.97 14.71
N ASN A 170 3.23 -8.88 14.76
CA ASN A 170 1.87 -8.89 14.21
C ASN A 170 1.93 -9.23 12.71
N PRO A 171 0.95 -9.98 12.18
CA PRO A 171 0.90 -10.32 10.77
C PRO A 171 0.70 -9.08 9.89
N LEU A 172 0.91 -9.26 8.59
CA LEU A 172 0.54 -8.31 7.53
C LEU A 172 -0.76 -8.76 6.88
N PHE A 173 -1.53 -7.79 6.39
CA PHE A 173 -2.73 -8.02 5.60
C PHE A 173 -2.44 -7.61 4.17
N ILE A 174 -2.29 -8.60 3.29
CA ILE A 174 -1.87 -8.42 1.90
C ILE A 174 -3.08 -8.57 1.01
N ALA A 175 -3.46 -7.49 0.35
CA ALA A 175 -4.64 -7.43 -0.48
C ALA A 175 -4.29 -6.92 -1.88
N THR A 176 -5.04 -7.39 -2.87
CA THR A 176 -5.10 -6.75 -4.18
C THR A 176 -5.38 -5.25 -4.02
N GLY A 177 -4.54 -4.42 -4.61
CA GLY A 177 -4.83 -3.01 -4.86
C GLY A 177 -5.58 -2.90 -6.19
N HIS A 178 -4.87 -3.06 -7.30
CA HIS A 178 -5.37 -2.97 -8.67
C HIS A 178 -4.47 -3.78 -9.61
N ARG A 179 -5.03 -4.48 -10.61
CA ARG A 179 -4.30 -5.24 -11.67
C ARG A 179 -3.33 -6.32 -11.15
N VAL A 180 -3.53 -6.79 -9.93
CA VAL A 180 -2.77 -7.90 -9.32
C VAL A 180 -3.74 -8.82 -8.58
N SER A 181 -3.66 -10.12 -8.84
CA SER A 181 -4.44 -11.13 -8.13
C SER A 181 -3.99 -11.26 -6.68
N MET A 182 -4.84 -11.82 -5.82
CA MET A 182 -4.54 -11.90 -4.39
C MET A 182 -3.33 -12.79 -4.09
N ASP A 183 -3.19 -13.90 -4.82
CA ASP A 183 -2.07 -14.82 -4.66
C ASP A 183 -0.77 -14.23 -5.23
N SER A 184 -0.86 -13.55 -6.39
CA SER A 184 0.28 -12.81 -6.93
C SER A 184 0.70 -11.66 -6.02
N ALA A 185 -0.24 -10.98 -5.36
CA ALA A 185 0.06 -9.95 -4.38
C ALA A 185 0.87 -10.52 -3.20
N LEU A 186 0.47 -11.68 -2.65
CA LEU A 186 1.23 -12.38 -1.62
C LEU A 186 2.62 -12.79 -2.12
N ALA A 187 2.71 -13.39 -3.31
CA ALA A 187 3.97 -13.84 -3.90
C ALA A 187 4.95 -12.66 -4.11
N TRP A 188 4.46 -11.52 -4.61
CA TRP A 188 5.26 -10.30 -4.79
C TRP A 188 5.72 -9.71 -3.46
N VAL A 189 4.88 -9.69 -2.43
CA VAL A 189 5.30 -9.30 -1.06
C VAL A 189 6.42 -10.21 -0.56
N GLN A 190 6.27 -11.53 -0.71
CA GLN A 190 7.28 -12.50 -0.29
C GLN A 190 8.62 -12.33 -1.02
N ARG A 191 8.59 -12.09 -2.34
CA ARG A 191 9.79 -11.81 -3.16
C ARG A 191 10.52 -10.54 -2.74
N CYS A 192 9.84 -9.60 -2.09
CA CYS A 192 10.39 -8.32 -1.67
C CYS A 192 10.87 -8.30 -0.21
N MET A 193 11.04 -9.45 0.44
CA MET A 193 11.47 -9.54 1.84
C MET A 193 12.99 -9.60 1.98
N LYS A 194 13.55 -8.85 2.95
CA LYS A 194 14.98 -8.93 3.35
C LYS A 194 15.16 -9.10 4.86
N GLY A 195 14.36 -9.98 5.48
CA GLY A 195 14.48 -10.34 6.90
C GLY A 195 13.78 -9.39 7.90
N TYR A 196 13.17 -8.30 7.43
CA TYR A 196 12.32 -7.41 8.25
C TYR A 196 10.86 -7.88 8.29
N ARG A 197 10.02 -7.23 9.12
CA ARG A 197 8.57 -7.50 9.15
C ARG A 197 7.89 -7.02 7.85
N LEU A 198 8.24 -5.83 7.37
CA LEU A 198 7.70 -5.24 6.14
C LEU A 198 8.55 -5.65 4.94
N PRO A 199 7.96 -5.80 3.74
CA PRO A 199 8.72 -5.91 2.51
C PRO A 199 9.50 -4.61 2.24
N GLU A 200 10.61 -4.70 1.52
CA GLU A 200 11.51 -3.57 1.26
C GLU A 200 10.81 -2.31 0.75
N PRO A 201 9.84 -2.37 -0.19
CA PRO A 201 9.17 -1.16 -0.68
C PRO A 201 8.46 -0.36 0.42
N THR A 202 7.57 -0.99 1.19
CA THR A 202 6.86 -0.29 2.28
C THR A 202 7.74 -0.03 3.48
N ARG A 203 8.79 -0.83 3.71
CA ARG A 203 9.82 -0.54 4.71
C ARG A 203 10.58 0.73 4.39
N TRP A 204 10.99 0.93 3.13
CA TRP A 204 11.66 2.14 2.67
C TRP A 204 10.71 3.34 2.69
N ALA A 205 9.45 3.16 2.27
CA ALA A 205 8.46 4.22 2.36
C ALA A 205 8.23 4.70 3.82
N ASP A 206 8.05 3.78 4.79
CA ASP A 206 7.96 4.12 6.23
C ASP A 206 9.25 4.81 6.72
N ALA A 207 10.41 4.35 6.23
CA ALA A 207 11.71 4.91 6.60
C ALA A 207 11.89 6.36 6.13
N VAL A 208 11.51 6.64 4.88
CA VAL A 208 11.53 7.99 4.28
C VAL A 208 10.49 8.88 4.96
N ALA A 209 9.26 8.38 5.14
CA ALA A 209 8.17 9.13 5.77
C ALA A 209 8.50 9.53 7.22
N SER A 210 9.16 8.64 7.97
CA SER A 210 9.42 8.83 9.40
C SER A 210 10.87 9.21 9.73
N ALA A 211 11.70 9.53 8.72
CA ALA A 211 13.14 9.79 8.87
C ALA A 211 13.87 8.75 9.74
N ARG A 212 13.59 7.46 9.52
CA ARG A 212 14.17 6.36 10.31
C ARG A 212 15.69 6.30 10.11
N PRO A 213 16.47 5.76 11.07
CA PRO A 213 17.93 5.67 10.95
C PRO A 213 18.44 4.97 9.69
N ALA A 214 17.70 4.02 9.13
CA ALA A 214 18.06 3.38 7.87
C ALA A 214 18.08 4.35 6.68
N PHE A 215 17.15 5.30 6.65
CA PHE A 215 17.08 6.33 5.62
C PHE A 215 18.14 7.40 5.82
N VAL A 216 18.32 7.88 7.06
CA VAL A 216 19.36 8.87 7.39
C VAL A 216 20.74 8.37 6.97
N ARG A 217 21.10 7.13 7.34
CA ARG A 217 22.38 6.53 6.93
C ARG A 217 22.53 6.35 5.43
N TRP A 218 21.42 6.05 4.73
CA TRP A 218 21.47 5.93 3.27
C TRP A 218 21.81 7.27 2.62
N GLN A 219 21.21 8.37 3.11
CA GLN A 219 21.50 9.73 2.63
C GLN A 219 22.95 10.16 2.86
N GLU A 220 23.61 9.67 3.92
CA GLU A 220 25.02 9.97 4.22
C GLU A 220 26.02 9.28 3.28
N ILE A 221 25.59 8.23 2.57
CA ILE A 221 26.45 7.37 1.74
C ILE A 221 26.23 7.64 0.23
N GLN A 222 25.21 8.42 -0.14
CA GLN A 222 25.00 8.87 -1.52
C GLN A 222 25.86 10.10 -1.85
#